data_AF-A0A4R4SCJ4-F1
#
_entry.id   AF-A0A4R4SCJ4-F1
#
_cell.length_a   1.000
_cell.length_b   1.000
_cell.length_c   1.000
_cell.angle_alpha   90.00
_cell.angle_beta   90.00
_cell.angle_gamma   90.00
#
_symmetry.space_group_name_H-M   'P 1'
#
loop_
_entity.id
_entity.type
_entity.pdbx_description
1 polymer ?
#
loop_
_entity_poly.entity_id
_entity_poly.type
_entity_poly.pdbx_seq_one_letter_code
_entity_poly.pdbx_strand_id
1 'polypeptide(L)'
;MRSGELRGILRGRDFRRLYATRIASQLTDGVFQVALAGYVFFSPERQTTAAKAAAAFAVTLLPYSALGPFVGVFIDRWRRRQILVWTPVLRAVLVLLVAALVAAGQDGTFFFLGVLVVLGVNRFFLASLSAALPHVVTRDQLVTANAFSVTSGT
;
A
#
# COMPACT_ATOMS: atom_id res chain seq x y z
N MET A 1 19.16 -13.26 -14.27
CA MET A 1 19.74 -12.60 -13.09
C MET A 1 21.06 -13.26 -12.75
N ARG A 2 22.18 -12.53 -12.74
CA ARG A 2 23.44 -13.08 -12.22
C ARG A 2 23.34 -13.11 -10.69
N SER A 3 23.40 -14.28 -10.07
CA SER A 3 23.17 -14.47 -8.62
C SER A 3 24.06 -13.60 -7.72
N GLY A 4 25.25 -13.20 -8.22
CA GLY A 4 26.17 -12.29 -7.52
C GLY A 4 25.67 -10.84 -7.45
N GLU A 5 24.95 -10.36 -8.47
CA GLU A 5 24.44 -8.99 -8.55
C GLU A 5 23.33 -8.75 -7.51
N LEU A 6 22.39 -9.71 -7.40
CA LEU A 6 21.34 -9.66 -6.39
C LEU A 6 21.91 -9.69 -4.96
N ARG A 7 22.94 -10.52 -4.70
CA ARG A 7 23.63 -10.53 -3.41
C ARG A 7 24.30 -9.19 -3.09
N GLY A 8 24.83 -8.50 -4.10
CA GLY A 8 25.37 -7.15 -3.97
C GLY A 8 24.31 -6.13 -3.54
N ILE A 9 23.18 -6.12 -4.25
CA ILE A 9 22.03 -5.25 -3.95
C ILE A 9 21.51 -5.50 -2.52
N LEU A 10 21.31 -6.77 -2.15
CA LEU A 10 20.80 -7.17 -0.83
C LEU A 10 21.75 -6.85 0.32
N ARG A 11 23.04 -6.63 0.06
CA ARG A 11 24.00 -6.22 1.09
C ARG A 11 23.96 -4.71 1.38
N GLY A 12 23.44 -3.90 0.46
CA GLY A 12 23.33 -2.46 0.62
C GLY A 12 22.41 -2.07 1.79
N ARG A 13 22.92 -1.27 2.73
CA ARG A 13 22.17 -0.87 3.94
C ARG A 13 20.88 -0.12 3.60
N ASP A 14 20.95 0.81 2.65
CA ASP A 14 19.83 1.68 2.32
C ASP A 14 18.78 0.94 1.48
N PHE A 15 19.20 0.05 0.57
CA PHE A 15 18.29 -0.86 -0.12
C PHE A 15 17.57 -1.78 0.87
N ARG A 16 18.28 -2.40 1.82
CA ARG A 16 17.67 -3.25 2.85
C ARG A 16 16.62 -2.51 3.68
N ARG A 17 16.88 -1.26 4.07
CA ARG A 17 15.91 -0.44 4.82
C ARG A 17 14.67 -0.13 3.99
N LEU A 18 14.85 0.25 2.73
CA LEU A 18 13.74 0.51 1.80
C LEU A 18 12.91 -0.76 1.56
N TYR A 19 13.58 -1.89 1.33
CA TYR A 19 12.96 -3.19 1.10
C TYR A 19 12.21 -3.70 2.34
N ALA A 20 12.80 -3.62 3.53
CA ALA A 20 12.12 -4.01 4.77
C ALA A 20 10.85 -3.19 5.01
N THR A 21 10.91 -1.87 4.72
CA THR A 21 9.75 -0.98 4.80
C THR A 21 8.65 -1.41 3.82
N ARG A 22 9.03 -1.79 2.59
CA ARG A 22 8.09 -2.32 1.59
C ARG A 22 7.39 -3.57 2.07
N ILE A 23 8.15 -4.58 2.52
CA ILE A 23 7.60 -5.86 2.96
C ILE A 23 6.67 -5.67 4.16
N ALA A 24 7.06 -4.87 5.15
CA ALA A 24 6.20 -4.56 6.30
C ALA A 24 4.89 -3.89 5.87
N SER A 25 4.95 -2.95 4.92
CA SER A 25 3.76 -2.28 4.39
C SER A 25 2.86 -3.25 3.61
N GLN A 26 3.44 -4.19 2.87
CA GLN A 26 2.67 -5.17 2.11
C GLN A 26 1.99 -6.19 3.00
N LEU A 27 2.70 -6.70 4.03
CA LEU A 27 2.12 -7.60 5.02
C LEU A 27 0.92 -6.97 5.72
N THR A 28 1.06 -5.72 6.18
CA THR A 28 -0.04 -4.98 6.79
C THR A 28 -1.18 -4.69 5.83
N ASP A 29 -0.91 -4.53 4.52
CA ASP A 29 -1.95 -4.42 3.50
C ASP A 29 -2.70 -5.72 3.27
N GLY A 30 -1.97 -6.84 3.19
CA GLY A 30 -2.57 -8.16 3.10
C GLY A 30 -3.51 -8.42 4.27
N VAL A 31 -3.07 -8.12 5.50
CA VAL A 31 -3.92 -8.25 6.70
C VAL A 31 -5.15 -7.36 6.60
N PHE A 32 -5.01 -6.09 6.19
CA PHE A 32 -6.14 -5.18 6.03
C PHE A 32 -7.14 -5.66 4.96
N GLN A 33 -6.65 -6.14 3.81
CA GLN A 33 -7.49 -6.66 2.73
C GLN A 33 -8.22 -7.94 3.13
N VAL A 34 -7.55 -8.85 3.84
CA VAL A 34 -8.18 -10.08 4.37
C VAL A 34 -9.24 -9.73 5.41
N ALA A 35 -8.97 -8.78 6.32
CA ALA A 35 -9.94 -8.32 7.30
C ALA A 35 -11.14 -7.64 6.63
N LEU A 36 -10.91 -6.81 5.62
CA LEU A 36 -11.96 -6.16 4.83
C LEU A 36 -12.83 -7.20 4.11
N ALA A 37 -12.22 -8.17 3.43
CA ALA A 37 -12.94 -9.23 2.74
C ALA A 37 -13.74 -10.10 3.73
N GLY A 38 -13.14 -10.48 4.86
CA GLY A 38 -13.80 -11.16 5.98
C GLY A 38 -15.03 -10.39 6.45
N TYR A 39 -14.86 -9.10 6.74
CA TYR A 39 -15.94 -8.26 7.26
C TYR A 39 -17.06 -8.04 6.24
N VAL A 40 -16.73 -7.75 4.98
CA VAL A 40 -17.72 -7.45 3.94
C VAL A 40 -18.45 -8.70 3.47
N PHE A 41 -17.75 -9.81 3.21
CA PHE A 41 -18.35 -10.99 2.56
C PHE A 41 -18.71 -12.12 3.53
N PHE A 42 -18.08 -12.20 4.69
CA PHE A 42 -18.23 -13.32 5.62
C PHE A 42 -18.89 -12.95 6.95
N SER A 43 -19.39 -11.71 7.12
CA SER A 43 -20.20 -11.33 8.29
C SER A 43 -21.61 -11.92 8.18
N PRO A 44 -21.98 -12.93 8.99
CA PRO A 44 -23.25 -13.66 8.86
C PRO A 44 -24.50 -12.80 9.10
N GLU A 45 -24.33 -11.71 9.85
CA GLU A 45 -25.37 -10.73 10.18
C GLU A 45 -25.70 -9.78 9.03
N ARG A 46 -24.90 -9.80 7.95
CA ARG A 46 -24.92 -8.78 6.90
C ARG A 46 -24.92 -9.41 5.53
N GLN A 47 -26.07 -9.94 5.14
CA GLN A 47 -26.31 -10.40 3.77
C GLN A 47 -25.88 -9.29 2.80
N THR A 48 -24.81 -9.51 2.05
CA THR A 48 -24.26 -8.55 1.10
C THR A 48 -25.28 -8.27 0.01
N THR A 49 -25.97 -7.13 0.12
CA THR A 49 -26.73 -6.59 -1.01
C THR A 49 -25.78 -6.36 -2.19
N ALA A 50 -26.25 -6.54 -3.42
CA ALA A 50 -25.46 -6.28 -4.63
C ALA A 50 -24.76 -4.90 -4.61
N ALA A 51 -25.42 -3.89 -4.03
CA ALA A 51 -24.85 -2.55 -3.84
C ALA A 51 -23.61 -2.52 -2.93
N LYS A 52 -23.61 -3.27 -1.81
CA LYS A 52 -22.46 -3.32 -0.89
C LYS A 52 -21.27 -4.04 -1.54
N ALA A 53 -21.54 -5.10 -2.29
CA ALA A 53 -20.51 -5.80 -3.07
C ALA A 53 -19.92 -4.87 -4.17
N ALA A 54 -20.78 -4.18 -4.91
CA ALA A 54 -20.34 -3.20 -5.93
C ALA A 54 -19.51 -2.06 -5.30
N ALA A 55 -19.90 -1.54 -4.14
CA ALA A 55 -19.14 -0.53 -3.41
C ALA A 55 -17.75 -1.06 -2.98
N ALA A 56 -17.66 -2.30 -2.49
CA ALA A 56 -16.39 -2.91 -2.12
C ALA A 56 -15.44 -3.04 -3.33
N PHE A 57 -15.96 -3.47 -4.48
CA PHE A 57 -15.18 -3.50 -5.73
C PHE A 57 -14.75 -2.10 -6.16
N ALA A 58 -15.67 -1.14 -6.15
CA ALA A 58 -15.38 0.24 -6.52
C ALA A 58 -14.25 0.81 -5.64
N VAL A 59 -14.36 0.66 -4.33
CA VAL A 59 -13.35 1.15 -3.38
C VAL A 59 -12.00 0.46 -3.56
N THR A 60 -11.98 -0.81 -3.96
CA THR A 60 -10.74 -1.55 -4.22
C THR A 60 -10.06 -1.10 -5.51
N LEU A 61 -10.84 -0.83 -6.56
CA LEU A 61 -10.34 -0.54 -7.91
C LEU A 61 -10.08 0.97 -8.15
N LEU A 62 -10.92 1.84 -7.60
CA LEU A 62 -10.83 3.30 -7.78
C LEU A 62 -9.44 3.88 -7.47
N PRO A 63 -8.75 3.50 -6.38
CA PRO A 63 -7.43 4.03 -6.07
C PRO A 63 -6.40 3.82 -7.18
N TYR A 64 -6.48 2.69 -7.91
CA TYR A 64 -5.56 2.37 -9.00
C TYR A 64 -5.72 3.35 -10.17
N SER A 65 -6.96 3.62 -10.55
CA SER A 65 -7.27 4.50 -11.69
C SER A 65 -7.11 5.96 -11.34
N ALA A 66 -7.55 6.36 -10.14
CA ALA A 66 -7.62 7.77 -9.75
C ALA A 66 -6.25 8.34 -9.37
N LEU A 67 -5.39 7.58 -8.66
CA LEU A 67 -4.16 8.13 -8.11
C LEU A 67 -2.98 8.10 -9.08
N GLY A 68 -2.99 7.19 -10.06
CA GLY A 68 -1.88 7.01 -11.02
C GLY A 68 -1.33 8.32 -11.60
N PRO A 69 -2.17 9.21 -12.16
CA PRO A 69 -1.71 10.46 -12.78
C PRO A 69 -1.14 11.49 -11.79
N PHE A 70 -1.61 11.51 -10.55
CA PHE A 70 -1.30 12.58 -9.59
C PHE A 70 -0.12 12.25 -8.68
N VAL A 71 0.12 10.96 -8.45
CA VAL A 71 1.16 10.46 -7.55
C VAL A 71 2.54 11.04 -7.87
N GLY A 72 2.90 11.15 -9.15
CA GLY A 72 4.19 11.74 -9.57
C GLY A 72 4.36 13.19 -9.12
N VAL A 73 3.34 14.03 -9.35
CA VAL A 73 3.35 15.45 -8.99
C VAL A 73 3.55 15.66 -7.49
N PHE A 74 2.91 14.84 -6.65
CA PHE A 74 3.04 14.92 -5.21
C PHE A 74 4.42 14.43 -4.71
N ILE A 75 4.94 13.34 -5.28
CA ILE A 75 6.26 12.79 -4.92
C ILE A 75 7.37 13.78 -5.27
N ASP A 76 7.26 14.49 -6.39
CA ASP A 76 8.29 15.44 -6.83
C ASP A 76 8.38 16.69 -5.95
N ARG A 77 7.26 17.09 -5.33
CA ARG A 77 7.20 18.28 -4.47
C ARG A 77 7.65 18.02 -3.03
N TRP A 78 7.64 16.77 -2.57
CA TRP A 78 7.84 16.43 -1.17
C TRP A 78 9.17 15.70 -0.97
N ARG A 79 9.79 15.87 0.20
CA ARG A 79 10.99 15.10 0.53
C ARG A 79 10.61 13.63 0.67
N ARG A 80 11.12 12.78 -0.22
CA ARG A 80 10.89 11.32 -0.25
C ARG A 80 11.01 10.66 1.13
N ARG A 81 12.04 11.03 1.90
CA ARG A 81 12.23 10.53 3.27
C ARG A 81 11.06 10.86 4.21
N GLN A 82 10.46 12.05 4.11
CA GLN A 82 9.30 12.42 4.92
C GLN A 82 8.07 11.62 4.52
N ILE A 83 7.85 11.42 3.23
CA ILE A 83 6.76 10.55 2.74
C ILE A 83 6.91 9.14 3.30
N LEU A 84 8.12 8.57 3.24
CA LEU A 84 8.36 7.20 3.69
C LEU A 84 8.21 7.01 5.21
N VAL A 85 8.34 8.08 6.00
CA VAL A 85 8.19 8.04 7.46
C VAL A 85 6.74 8.32 7.89
N TRP A 86 6.10 9.33 7.30
CA TRP A 86 4.79 9.79 7.76
C TRP A 86 3.63 9.00 7.16
N THR A 87 3.78 8.47 5.95
CA THR A 87 2.70 7.71 5.31
C THR A 87 2.32 6.43 6.06
N PRO A 88 3.26 5.61 6.58
CA PRO A 88 2.90 4.47 7.43
C PRO A 88 2.18 4.88 8.71
N VAL A 89 2.57 6.00 9.32
CA VAL A 89 1.91 6.54 10.53
C VAL A 89 0.48 6.97 10.21
N LEU A 90 0.29 7.75 9.15
CA LEU A 90 -1.03 8.16 8.67
C LEU A 90 -1.90 6.93 8.36
N ARG A 91 -1.34 5.93 7.70
CA ARG A 91 -2.04 4.69 7.35
C ARG A 91 -2.46 3.92 8.60
N ALA A 92 -1.59 3.81 9.60
CA ALA A 92 -1.94 3.17 10.87
C ALA A 92 -3.12 3.87 11.55
N VAL A 93 -3.12 5.20 11.60
CA VAL A 93 -4.24 5.99 12.13
C VAL A 93 -5.53 5.75 11.34
N LEU A 94 -5.47 5.77 10.01
CA LEU A 94 -6.64 5.52 9.16
C LEU A 94 -7.22 4.11 9.33
N VAL A 95 -6.35 3.09 9.46
CA VAL A 95 -6.78 1.72 9.74
C VAL A 95 -7.47 1.63 11.10
N LEU A 96 -6.94 2.30 12.13
CA LEU A 96 -7.59 2.34 13.45
C LEU A 96 -8.95 3.05 13.40
N LEU A 97 -9.09 4.11 12.61
CA LEU A 97 -10.38 4.78 12.40
C LEU A 97 -11.39 3.85 11.70
N VAL A 98 -10.97 3.11 10.67
CA VAL A 98 -11.82 2.11 10.02
C VAL A 98 -12.20 1.00 11.00
N ALA A 99 -11.26 0.52 11.81
CA ALA A 99 -11.54 -0.49 12.84
C ALA A 99 -12.53 0.03 13.90
N ALA A 100 -12.44 1.30 14.28
CA ALA A 100 -13.40 1.93 15.19
C ALA A 100 -14.82 2.02 14.57
N LEU A 101 -14.92 2.35 13.27
CA LEU A 101 -16.21 2.33 12.56
C LEU A 101 -16.82 0.92 12.55
N VAL A 102 -15.98 -0.10 12.29
CA VAL A 102 -16.38 -1.51 12.35
C VAL A 102 -16.90 -1.87 13.74
N ALA A 103 -16.16 -1.53 14.80
CA ALA A 103 -16.54 -1.80 16.18
C ALA A 103 -17.83 -1.08 16.60
N ALA A 104 -18.09 0.12 16.04
CA ALA A 104 -19.33 0.86 16.24
C ALA A 104 -20.50 0.35 15.37
N GLY A 105 -20.30 -0.72 14.59
CA GLY A 105 -21.31 -1.26 13.68
C GLY A 105 -21.61 -0.38 12.45
N GLN A 106 -20.80 0.66 12.19
CA GLN A 106 -20.99 1.57 11.07
C GLN A 106 -20.33 1.00 9.81
N ASP A 107 -21.15 0.51 8.87
CA ASP A 107 -20.72 -0.08 7.61
C ASP A 107 -21.32 0.58 6.36
N GLY A 108 -21.81 1.81 6.53
CA GLY A 108 -22.31 2.65 5.46
C GLY A 108 -21.20 3.41 4.73
N THR A 109 -21.55 4.57 4.19
CA THR A 109 -20.67 5.39 3.35
C THR A 109 -19.34 5.74 4.00
N PHE A 110 -19.33 6.11 5.29
CA PHE A 110 -18.09 6.48 5.99
C PHE A 110 -17.08 5.34 6.09
N PHE A 111 -17.55 4.10 6.22
CA PHE A 111 -16.70 2.92 6.20
C PHE A 111 -16.01 2.76 4.84
N PHE A 112 -16.79 2.77 3.75
CA PHE A 112 -16.27 2.64 2.39
C PHE A 112 -15.32 3.80 2.01
N LEU A 113 -15.62 5.03 2.44
CA LEU A 113 -14.72 6.17 2.27
C LEU A 113 -13.42 5.99 3.05
N GLY A 114 -13.48 5.53 4.30
CA GLY A 114 -12.30 5.25 5.10
C GLY A 114 -11.40 4.19 4.45
N VAL A 115 -12.00 3.09 3.98
CA VAL A 115 -11.30 2.04 3.24
C VAL A 115 -10.66 2.60 1.96
N LEU A 116 -11.39 3.41 1.18
CA LEU A 116 -10.87 4.05 -0.03
C LEU A 116 -9.63 4.90 0.25
N VAL A 117 -9.66 5.68 1.32
CA VAL A 117 -8.52 6.51 1.74
C VAL A 117 -7.35 5.64 2.18
N VAL A 118 -7.58 4.59 2.98
CA VAL A 118 -6.51 3.63 3.38
C VAL A 118 -5.83 3.02 2.15
N LEU A 119 -6.62 2.51 1.21
CA LEU A 119 -6.10 1.89 0.00
C LEU A 119 -5.36 2.91 -0.89
N GLY A 120 -5.90 4.13 -1.01
CA GLY A 120 -5.26 5.22 -1.74
C GLY A 120 -3.91 5.64 -1.15
N VAL A 121 -3.84 5.79 0.16
CA VAL A 121 -2.60 6.09 0.88
C VAL A 121 -1.57 4.97 0.69
N ASN A 122 -1.99 3.70 0.71
CA ASN A 122 -1.10 2.58 0.41
C ASN A 122 -0.57 2.63 -1.04
N ARG A 123 -1.41 2.97 -2.02
CA ARG A 123 -0.96 3.14 -3.42
C ARG A 123 0.08 4.25 -3.56
N PHE A 124 -0.16 5.40 -2.94
CA PHE A 124 0.79 6.50 -2.91
C PHE A 124 2.11 6.10 -2.25
N PHE A 125 2.06 5.32 -1.17
CA PHE A 125 3.23 4.80 -0.49
C PHE A 125 4.08 3.88 -1.37
N LEU A 126 3.46 2.90 -2.04
CA LEU A 126 4.15 1.96 -2.93
C LEU A 126 4.81 2.65 -4.13
N ALA A 127 4.16 3.68 -4.67
CA ALA A 127 4.74 4.50 -5.72
C ALA A 127 5.93 5.33 -5.21
N SER A 128 5.84 5.88 -3.99
CA SER A 128 6.93 6.61 -3.33
C SER A 128 8.14 5.71 -3.06
N LEU A 129 7.93 4.45 -2.64
CA LEU A 129 8.98 3.45 -2.51
C LEU A 129 9.66 3.16 -3.87
N SER A 130 8.87 3.02 -4.93
CA SER A 130 9.40 2.80 -6.29
C SER A 130 10.20 3.99 -6.79
N ALA A 131 9.77 5.22 -6.50
CA ALA A 131 10.49 6.45 -6.84
C ALA A 131 11.76 6.68 -5.99
N ALA A 132 11.82 6.11 -4.79
CA ALA A 132 13.00 6.16 -3.93
C ALA A 132 14.08 5.14 -4.32
N LEU A 133 13.70 4.06 -5.00
CA LEU A 133 14.60 2.97 -5.38
C LEU A 133 15.87 3.43 -6.12
N PRO A 134 15.82 4.39 -7.08
CA PRO A 134 17.02 4.87 -7.77
C PRO A 134 18.05 5.58 -6.92
N HIS A 135 17.73 5.89 -5.67
CA HIS A 135 18.62 6.57 -4.74
C HIS A 135 19.35 5.58 -3.81
N VAL A 136 18.98 4.30 -3.83
CA VAL A 136 19.54 3.28 -2.93
C VAL A 136 20.27 2.14 -3.66
N VAL A 137 20.24 2.14 -4.99
CA VAL A 137 20.99 1.21 -5.86
C VAL A 137 21.62 1.97 -7.03
N THR A 138 22.64 1.39 -7.65
CA THR A 138 23.29 1.97 -8.83
C THR A 138 22.45 1.79 -10.10
N ARG A 139 22.68 2.61 -11.14
CA ARG A 139 21.87 2.62 -12.38
C ARG A 139 21.80 1.25 -13.07
N ASP A 140 22.91 0.53 -13.11
CA ASP A 140 23.06 -0.82 -13.65
C ASP A 140 22.22 -1.86 -12.87
N GLN A 141 22.00 -1.63 -11.58
CA GLN A 141 21.25 -2.52 -10.70
C GLN A 141 19.76 -2.20 -10.63
N LEU A 142 19.31 -1.08 -11.20
CA LEU A 142 17.94 -0.58 -11.01
C LEU A 142 16.87 -1.56 -11.49
N VAL A 143 17.06 -2.13 -12.67
CA VAL A 143 16.10 -3.06 -13.26
C VAL A 143 16.01 -4.32 -12.41
N THR A 144 17.15 -4.90 -12.03
CA THR A 144 17.22 -6.07 -11.13
C THR A 144 16.58 -5.79 -9.77
N ALA A 145 16.90 -4.64 -9.17
CA ALA A 145 16.37 -4.26 -7.86
C ALA A 145 14.86 -3.99 -7.91
N ASN A 146 14.34 -3.39 -8.98
CA ASN A 146 12.92 -3.13 -9.16
C ASN A 146 12.16 -4.44 -9.35
N ALA A 147 12.61 -5.29 -10.27
CA ALA A 147 12.02 -6.59 -10.52
C ALA A 147 11.99 -7.43 -9.24
N PHE A 148 13.10 -7.50 -8.50
CA PHE A 148 13.14 -8.20 -7.22
C PHE A 148 12.16 -7.59 -6.21
N SER A 149 12.21 -6.27 -5.98
CA SER A 149 11.38 -5.60 -4.97
C SER A 149 9.89 -5.69 -5.27
N VAL A 150 9.51 -5.67 -6.55
CA VAL A 150 8.12 -5.82 -6.98
C VAL A 150 7.69 -7.28 -6.82
N THR A 151 8.41 -8.25 -7.39
CA THR A 151 7.98 -9.66 -7.36
C THR A 151 7.98 -10.28 -5.97
N SER A 152 8.95 -9.94 -5.13
CA SER A 152 8.99 -10.42 -3.74
C SER A 152 8.11 -9.60 -2.80
N GLY A 153 7.70 -8.42 -3.26
CA GLY A 153 6.88 -7.49 -2.52
C GLY A 153 5.40 -7.69 -2.75
N THR A 154 4.93 -7.90 -3.99
CA THR A 154 3.51 -7.99 -4.41
C THR A 154 2.68 -8.96 -3.58
#